data_AF-A0A8T6WDS3-F1
#
_entry.id   AF-A0A8T6WDS3-F1
#
_cell.length_a   1.000
_cell.length_b   1.000
_cell.length_c   1.000
_cell.angle_alpha   90.00
_cell.angle_beta   90.00
_cell.angle_gamma   90.00
#
_symmetry.space_group_name_H-M   'P 1'
#
loop_
_entity.id
_entity.type
_entity.pdbx_description
1 polymer ?
#
loop_
_entity_poly.entity_id
_entity_poly.type
_entity_poly.pdbx_seq_one_letter_code
_entity_poly.pdbx_strand_id
1 'polypeptide(L)'
;MTQKEKTLEVKEKELDEVVEHAKKKIEEIAGMTQEAAKTELINIIEDEARHQAAVRLKQIEEQLNEDAERKAKDIIALAIGKYAGEYTSEKTISVVNLPNDDMKGRIIGREGRNIRSIESRTGVDIIIDDTPETVVVSSLNPIRREVARISLEKLIDDGRIHPTRIEEIVADVEKQIEREIQKSG
;
A
#
# COMPACT_ATOMS: atom_id res chain seq x y z
N MET A 1 -65.44 -37.42 52.47
CA MET A 1 -64.39 -36.66 53.16
C MET A 1 -64.67 -36.64 54.64
N THR A 2 -63.70 -37.02 55.46
CA THR A 2 -63.78 -36.94 56.92
C THR A 2 -63.71 -35.47 57.37
N GLN A 3 -64.33 -35.14 58.50
CA GLN A 3 -64.35 -33.77 59.06
C GLN A 3 -62.95 -33.13 59.14
N LYS A 4 -61.93 -33.97 59.35
CA LYS A 4 -60.51 -33.60 59.45
C LYS A 4 -59.94 -33.08 58.12
N GLU A 5 -60.31 -33.69 57.00
CA GLU A 5 -59.87 -33.26 55.66
C GLU A 5 -60.45 -31.88 55.31
N LYS A 6 -61.75 -31.67 55.56
CA LYS A 6 -62.39 -30.35 55.36
C LYS A 6 -61.75 -29.25 56.21
N THR A 7 -61.34 -29.57 57.43
CA THR A 7 -60.71 -28.58 58.33
C THR A 7 -59.28 -28.25 57.87
N LEU A 8 -58.58 -29.23 57.30
CA LEU A 8 -57.24 -29.03 56.74
C LEU A 8 -57.30 -28.15 55.49
N GLU A 9 -58.27 -28.41 54.61
CA GLU A 9 -58.49 -27.69 53.35
C GLU A 9 -58.86 -26.21 53.60
N VAL A 10 -59.64 -25.93 54.65
CA VAL A 10 -59.94 -24.55 55.09
C VAL A 10 -58.69 -23.86 55.61
N LYS A 11 -57.87 -24.54 56.41
CA LYS A 11 -56.62 -23.98 56.94
C LYS A 11 -55.57 -23.74 55.86
N GLU A 12 -55.48 -24.61 54.84
CA GLU A 12 -54.61 -24.39 53.69
C GLU A 12 -55.02 -23.13 52.92
N LYS A 13 -56.32 -22.94 52.67
CA LYS A 13 -56.81 -21.71 52.04
C LYS A 13 -56.52 -20.45 52.88
N GLU A 14 -56.74 -20.51 54.19
CA GLU A 14 -56.41 -19.39 55.08
C GLU A 14 -54.91 -19.09 55.07
N LEU A 15 -54.06 -20.12 55.01
CA LEU A 15 -52.62 -19.96 54.93
C LEU A 15 -52.19 -19.32 53.60
N ASP A 16 -52.75 -19.78 52.48
CA ASP A 16 -52.48 -19.23 51.15
C ASP A 16 -52.92 -17.76 51.08
N GLU A 17 -54.07 -17.41 51.64
CA GLU A 17 -54.54 -16.01 51.71
C GLU A 17 -53.61 -15.13 52.54
N VAL A 18 -53.11 -15.62 53.68
CA VAL A 18 -52.15 -14.89 54.53
C VAL A 18 -50.82 -14.69 53.80
N VAL A 19 -50.33 -15.71 53.09
CA VAL A 19 -49.09 -15.64 52.31
C VAL A 19 -49.23 -14.63 51.17
N GLU A 20 -50.34 -14.65 50.45
CA GLU A 20 -50.59 -13.74 49.34
C GLU A 20 -50.74 -12.29 49.81
N HIS A 21 -51.39 -12.09 50.95
CA HIS A 21 -51.51 -10.77 51.57
C HIS A 21 -50.15 -10.25 52.10
N ALA A 22 -49.31 -11.13 52.66
CA ALA A 22 -47.96 -10.77 53.07
C ALA A 22 -47.10 -10.37 51.88
N LYS A 23 -47.18 -11.10 50.76
CA LYS A 23 -46.50 -10.74 49.50
C LYS A 23 -46.94 -9.35 49.02
N LYS A 24 -48.25 -9.09 48.91
CA LYS A 24 -48.76 -7.78 48.49
C LYS A 24 -48.30 -6.63 49.38
N LYS A 25 -48.30 -6.80 50.70
CA LYS A 25 -47.78 -5.78 51.63
C LYS A 25 -46.29 -5.54 51.44
N ILE A 26 -45.50 -6.58 51.19
CA ILE A 26 -44.08 -6.44 50.89
C ILE A 26 -43.89 -5.72 49.55
N GLU A 27 -44.69 -6.02 48.52
CA GLU A 27 -44.68 -5.31 47.23
C GLU A 27 -45.07 -3.83 47.36
N GLU A 28 -46.08 -3.51 48.16
CA GLU A 28 -46.47 -2.13 48.47
C GLU A 28 -45.35 -1.37 49.21
N ILE A 29 -44.72 -1.99 50.22
CA ILE A 29 -43.63 -1.38 50.98
C ILE A 29 -42.36 -1.23 50.13
N ALA A 30 -42.07 -2.20 49.26
CA ALA A 30 -40.92 -2.19 48.36
C ALA A 30 -41.12 -1.24 47.16
N GLY A 31 -42.35 -0.75 46.91
CA GLY A 31 -42.67 0.15 45.80
C GLY A 31 -42.55 -0.48 44.42
N MET A 32 -42.33 -1.81 44.34
CA MET A 32 -42.25 -2.56 43.10
C MET A 32 -42.75 -3.99 43.31
N THR A 33 -43.41 -4.56 42.31
CA THR A 33 -43.82 -5.97 42.32
C THR A 33 -42.63 -6.89 42.10
N GLN A 34 -42.73 -8.15 42.53
CA GLN A 34 -41.65 -9.13 42.35
C GLN A 34 -41.29 -9.35 40.86
N GLU A 35 -42.28 -9.32 39.98
CA GLU A 35 -42.09 -9.41 38.52
C GLU A 35 -41.37 -8.17 37.95
N ALA A 36 -41.72 -6.97 38.43
CA ALA A 36 -41.04 -5.75 38.02
C ALA A 36 -39.57 -5.77 38.43
N ALA A 37 -39.26 -6.21 39.65
CA ALA A 37 -37.88 -6.34 40.13
C ALA A 37 -37.06 -7.31 39.28
N LYS A 38 -37.65 -8.45 38.93
CA LYS A 38 -37.00 -9.46 38.08
C LYS A 38 -36.74 -8.92 36.67
N THR A 39 -37.72 -8.21 36.10
CA THR A 39 -37.59 -7.62 34.76
C THR A 39 -36.52 -6.54 34.72
N GLU A 40 -36.47 -5.67 35.74
CA GLU A 40 -35.44 -4.63 35.86
C GLU A 40 -34.04 -5.23 35.98
N LEU A 41 -33.88 -6.28 36.80
CA LEU A 41 -32.59 -6.97 36.94
C LEU A 41 -32.12 -7.58 35.61
N ILE A 42 -33.04 -8.18 34.84
CA ILE A 42 -32.73 -8.72 33.51
C ILE A 42 -32.28 -7.61 32.57
N ASN A 43 -32.97 -6.47 32.55
CA ASN A 43 -32.60 -5.33 31.71
C ASN A 43 -31.20 -4.79 32.06
N ILE A 44 -30.89 -4.66 33.34
CA ILE A 44 -29.56 -4.21 33.80
C ILE A 44 -28.46 -5.16 33.32
N ILE A 45 -28.67 -6.48 33.45
CA ILE A 45 -27.70 -7.48 33.00
C ILE A 45 -27.55 -7.45 31.48
N GLU A 46 -28.64 -7.29 30.73
CA GLU A 46 -28.59 -7.15 29.27
C GLU A 46 -27.81 -5.91 28.84
N ASP A 47 -28.04 -4.77 29.47
CA ASP A 47 -27.34 -3.53 29.15
C ASP A 47 -25.85 -3.60 29.48
N GLU A 48 -25.47 -4.19 30.62
CA GLU A 48 -24.07 -4.46 30.94
C GLU A 48 -23.41 -5.40 29.92
N ALA A 49 -24.09 -6.48 29.55
CA ALA A 49 -23.58 -7.44 28.57
C ALA A 49 -23.39 -6.78 27.20
N ARG A 50 -24.34 -5.94 26.76
CA ARG A 50 -24.23 -5.15 25.51
C ARG A 50 -23.08 -4.17 25.57
N HIS A 51 -22.88 -3.48 26.68
CA HIS A 51 -21.77 -2.56 26.85
C HIS A 51 -20.41 -3.28 26.77
N GLN A 52 -20.27 -4.40 27.48
CA GLN A 52 -19.04 -5.21 27.43
C GLN A 52 -18.78 -5.76 26.02
N ALA A 53 -19.82 -6.23 25.33
CA ALA A 53 -19.71 -6.70 23.96
C ALA A 53 -19.25 -5.59 23.01
N ALA A 54 -19.79 -4.37 23.14
CA ALA A 54 -19.41 -3.23 22.32
C ALA A 54 -17.94 -2.83 22.53
N VAL A 55 -17.47 -2.79 23.79
CA VAL A 55 -16.06 -2.52 24.11
C VAL A 55 -15.15 -3.58 23.49
N ARG A 56 -15.52 -4.86 23.62
CA ARG A 56 -14.73 -5.96 23.07
C ARG A 56 -14.70 -5.96 21.54
N LEU A 57 -15.82 -5.61 20.90
CA LEU A 57 -15.91 -5.48 19.45
C LEU A 57 -14.96 -4.39 18.95
N LYS A 58 -14.95 -3.23 19.60
CA LYS A 58 -14.05 -2.12 19.26
C LYS A 58 -12.57 -2.53 19.36
N GLN A 59 -12.19 -3.27 20.41
CA GLN A 59 -10.83 -3.78 20.56
C GLN A 59 -10.44 -4.75 19.43
N ILE A 60 -11.37 -5.63 19.03
CA ILE A 60 -11.15 -6.58 17.92
C ILE A 60 -10.97 -5.82 16.60
N GLU A 61 -11.80 -4.81 16.33
CA GLU A 61 -11.68 -3.98 15.12
C GLU A 61 -10.34 -3.24 15.06
N GLU A 62 -9.90 -2.67 16.18
CA GLU A 62 -8.62 -1.94 16.26
C GLU A 62 -7.43 -2.88 16.00
N GLN A 63 -7.43 -4.06 16.62
CA GLN A 63 -6.42 -5.11 16.39
C GLN A 63 -6.40 -5.57 14.92
N LEU A 64 -7.57 -5.79 14.31
CA LEU A 64 -7.69 -6.20 12.91
C LEU A 64 -7.14 -5.15 11.97
N ASN A 65 -7.39 -3.87 12.23
CA ASN A 65 -6.85 -2.77 11.43
C ASN A 65 -5.32 -2.70 11.52
N GLU A 66 -4.74 -2.82 12.71
CA GLU A 66 -3.28 -2.85 12.89
C GLU A 66 -2.63 -4.03 12.14
N ASP A 67 -3.22 -5.23 12.25
CA ASP A 67 -2.72 -6.43 11.56
C ASP A 67 -2.88 -6.34 10.04
N ALA A 68 -3.98 -5.75 9.57
CA ALA A 68 -4.20 -5.49 8.15
C ALA A 68 -3.17 -4.50 7.60
N GLU A 69 -2.89 -3.41 8.32
CA GLU A 69 -1.89 -2.42 7.92
C GLU A 69 -0.49 -3.04 7.87
N ARG A 70 -0.13 -3.86 8.86
CA ARG A 70 1.14 -4.59 8.88
C ARG A 70 1.29 -5.52 7.68
N LYS A 71 0.27 -6.35 7.40
CA LYS A 71 0.26 -7.24 6.23
C LYS A 71 0.34 -6.47 4.92
N ALA A 72 -0.37 -5.35 4.80
CA ALA A 72 -0.32 -4.51 3.61
C ALA A 72 1.11 -3.98 3.36
N LYS A 73 1.78 -3.48 4.41
CA LYS A 73 3.17 -3.03 4.33
C LYS A 73 4.11 -4.17 3.94
N ASP A 74 3.94 -5.36 4.49
CA ASP A 74 4.76 -6.54 4.16
C ASP A 74 4.58 -6.95 2.69
N ILE A 75 3.35 -6.96 2.19
CA ILE A 75 3.05 -7.27 0.77
C ILE A 75 3.70 -6.23 -0.15
N ILE A 76 3.61 -4.94 0.18
CA ILE A 76 4.25 -3.88 -0.59
C ILE A 76 5.77 -4.06 -0.57
N ALA A 77 6.36 -4.31 0.58
CA ALA A 77 7.80 -4.54 0.71
C ALA A 77 8.27 -5.76 -0.12
N LEU A 78 7.50 -6.85 -0.09
CA LEU A 78 7.77 -8.04 -0.89
C LEU A 78 7.65 -7.75 -2.39
N ALA A 79 6.63 -7.01 -2.80
CA ALA A 79 6.45 -6.60 -4.20
C ALA A 79 7.64 -5.74 -4.66
N ILE A 80 8.02 -4.72 -3.88
CA ILE A 80 9.20 -3.90 -4.17
C ILE A 80 10.45 -4.77 -4.26
N GLY A 81 10.70 -5.65 -3.29
CA GLY A 81 11.88 -6.53 -3.30
C GLY A 81 11.92 -7.45 -4.52
N LYS A 82 10.77 -8.01 -4.93
CA LYS A 82 10.66 -8.90 -6.08
C LYS A 82 10.85 -8.17 -7.41
N TYR A 83 10.27 -6.97 -7.55
CA TYR A 83 10.37 -6.17 -8.77
C TYR A 83 11.64 -5.34 -8.84
N ALA A 84 12.30 -5.00 -7.74
CA ALA A 84 13.52 -4.18 -7.75
C ALA A 84 14.66 -4.84 -8.53
N GLY A 85 14.79 -6.17 -8.51
CA GLY A 85 15.81 -6.88 -9.29
C GLY A 85 15.52 -6.97 -10.79
N GLU A 86 14.27 -7.26 -11.17
CA GLU A 86 13.86 -7.41 -12.57
C GLU A 86 13.64 -6.05 -13.27
N TYR A 87 13.14 -5.03 -12.56
CA TYR A 87 12.85 -3.71 -13.16
C TYR A 87 14.11 -2.85 -13.37
N THR A 88 15.20 -3.11 -12.64
CA THR A 88 16.45 -2.36 -12.76
C THR A 88 17.35 -2.83 -13.89
N SER A 89 17.20 -4.05 -14.40
CA SER A 89 18.08 -4.60 -15.45
C SER A 89 17.53 -4.36 -16.86
N GLU A 90 16.23 -4.49 -17.10
CA GLU A 90 15.65 -4.36 -18.45
C GLU A 90 15.30 -2.92 -18.87
N LYS A 91 15.09 -2.00 -17.90
CA LYS A 91 14.60 -0.63 -18.17
C LYS A 91 15.58 0.50 -17.83
N THR A 92 16.83 0.22 -17.48
CA THR A 92 17.84 1.25 -17.21
C THR A 92 18.89 1.37 -18.30
N ILE A 93 19.06 0.34 -19.13
CA ILE A 93 20.06 0.31 -20.19
C ILE A 93 19.42 0.41 -21.58
N SER A 94 20.15 0.99 -22.52
CA SER A 94 19.84 1.01 -23.95
C SER A 94 21.11 0.71 -24.72
N VAL A 95 21.05 -0.27 -25.62
CA VAL A 95 22.20 -0.71 -26.41
C VAL A 95 22.22 0.08 -27.72
N VAL A 96 23.36 0.68 -28.06
CA VAL A 96 23.58 1.36 -29.35
C VAL A 96 24.65 0.59 -30.13
N ASN A 97 24.28 0.14 -31.32
CA ASN A 97 25.18 -0.54 -32.23
C ASN A 97 25.99 0.48 -33.03
N LEU A 98 27.29 0.22 -33.17
CA LEU A 98 28.24 1.03 -33.89
C LEU A 98 28.59 0.37 -35.23
N PRO A 99 28.89 1.15 -36.28
CA PRO A 99 29.24 0.59 -37.59
C PRO A 99 30.62 -0.07 -37.64
N ASN A 100 31.51 0.23 -36.69
CA ASN A 100 32.85 -0.31 -36.55
C ASN A 100 33.52 0.15 -35.24
N ASP A 101 34.63 -0.47 -34.86
CA ASP A 101 35.42 -0.10 -33.68
C ASP A 101 36.13 1.26 -33.81
N ASP A 102 36.37 1.74 -35.04
CA ASP A 102 36.87 3.12 -35.26
C ASP A 102 35.89 4.15 -34.72
N MET A 103 34.58 3.91 -34.89
CA MET A 103 33.52 4.74 -34.33
C MET A 103 33.49 4.65 -32.81
N LYS A 104 33.72 3.45 -32.24
CA LYS A 104 33.86 3.26 -30.78
C LYS A 104 34.99 4.13 -30.24
N GLY A 105 36.14 4.15 -30.92
CA GLY A 105 37.27 5.01 -30.57
C GLY A 105 36.97 6.52 -30.65
N ARG A 106 36.20 6.96 -31.66
CA ARG A 106 35.77 8.37 -31.79
C ARG A 106 34.74 8.77 -30.73
N ILE A 107 33.82 7.87 -30.36
CA ILE A 107 32.86 8.09 -29.28
C ILE A 107 33.61 8.29 -27.95
N ILE A 108 34.61 7.45 -27.66
CA ILE A 108 35.48 7.61 -26.48
C ILE A 108 36.21 8.95 -26.53
N GLY A 109 36.89 9.22 -27.64
CA GLY A 109 37.77 10.37 -27.77
C GLY A 109 39.04 10.24 -26.91
N ARG A 110 40.00 11.15 -27.10
CA ARG A 110 41.25 11.14 -26.31
C ARG A 110 40.90 11.33 -24.82
N GLU A 111 41.39 10.43 -23.97
CA GLU A 111 41.15 10.43 -22.51
C GLU A 111 39.66 10.39 -22.10
N GLY A 112 38.79 9.85 -22.96
CA GLY A 112 37.34 9.80 -22.68
C GLY A 112 36.64 11.16 -22.81
N ARG A 113 37.29 12.17 -23.41
CA ARG A 113 36.76 13.54 -23.52
C ARG A 113 35.37 13.59 -24.15
N ASN A 114 35.13 12.77 -25.18
CA ASN A 114 33.87 12.81 -25.91
C ASN A 114 32.76 12.10 -25.11
N ILE A 115 33.02 10.92 -24.55
CA ILE A 115 32.07 10.24 -23.65
C ILE A 115 31.68 11.14 -22.48
N ARG A 116 32.65 11.71 -21.76
CA ARG A 116 32.37 12.62 -20.64
C ARG A 116 31.53 13.82 -21.05
N SER A 117 31.74 14.33 -22.27
CA SER A 117 30.91 15.39 -22.83
C SER A 117 29.47 14.93 -23.06
N ILE A 118 29.26 13.71 -23.58
CA ILE A 118 27.91 13.16 -23.79
C ILE A 118 27.25 12.90 -22.43
N GLU A 119 27.94 12.25 -21.49
CA GLU A 119 27.45 11.96 -20.14
C GLU A 119 27.09 13.26 -19.40
N SER A 120 27.96 14.27 -19.45
CA SER A 120 27.70 15.56 -18.79
C SER A 120 26.53 16.33 -19.40
N ARG A 121 26.29 16.21 -20.72
CA ARG A 121 25.21 16.93 -21.40
C ARG A 121 23.87 16.24 -21.26
N THR A 122 23.85 14.90 -21.27
CA THR A 122 22.62 14.10 -21.24
C THR A 122 22.25 13.62 -19.84
N GLY A 123 23.20 13.59 -18.90
CA GLY A 123 23.01 13.10 -17.54
C GLY A 123 22.78 11.59 -17.49
N VAL A 124 23.49 10.84 -18.32
CA VAL A 124 23.51 9.37 -18.39
C VAL A 124 24.93 8.86 -18.15
N ASP A 125 25.07 7.57 -17.87
CA ASP A 125 26.36 6.88 -17.83
C ASP A 125 26.52 6.06 -19.12
N ILE A 126 27.69 6.14 -19.77
CA ILE A 126 27.98 5.34 -20.96
C ILE A 126 29.00 4.26 -20.59
N ILE A 127 28.56 3.01 -20.68
CA ILE A 127 29.36 1.84 -20.37
C ILE A 127 29.97 1.31 -21.65
N ILE A 128 31.28 1.13 -21.62
CA ILE A 128 32.05 0.50 -22.68
C ILE A 128 32.66 -0.77 -22.13
N ASP A 129 32.25 -1.90 -22.69
CA ASP A 129 32.74 -3.22 -22.36
C ASP A 129 33.54 -3.84 -23.52
N ASP A 130 33.93 -5.10 -23.35
CA ASP A 130 34.67 -5.89 -24.33
C ASP A 130 33.79 -6.32 -25.53
N THR A 131 32.51 -5.95 -25.56
CA THR A 131 31.62 -6.24 -26.68
C THR A 131 32.03 -5.37 -27.88
N PRO A 132 32.40 -5.97 -29.03
CA PRO A 132 32.76 -5.21 -30.23
C PRO A 132 31.55 -4.44 -30.75
N GLU A 133 31.81 -3.31 -31.41
CA GLU A 133 30.79 -2.56 -32.16
C GLU A 133 29.56 -2.13 -31.33
N THR A 134 29.66 -2.07 -30.00
CA THR A 134 28.53 -1.77 -29.12
C THR A 134 28.93 -0.82 -28.01
N VAL A 135 28.01 0.08 -27.64
CA VAL A 135 28.07 0.89 -26.41
C VAL A 135 26.73 0.84 -25.69
N VAL A 136 26.79 0.84 -24.35
CA VAL A 136 25.60 0.73 -23.50
C VAL A 136 25.36 2.06 -22.82
N VAL A 137 24.16 2.61 -23.00
CA VAL A 137 23.70 3.83 -22.32
C VAL A 137 22.89 3.43 -21.10
N SER A 138 23.29 3.87 -19.91
CA SER A 138 22.63 3.59 -18.64
C SER A 138 22.05 4.87 -18.03
N SER A 139 20.76 4.87 -17.71
CA SER A 139 20.14 5.94 -16.92
C SER A 139 18.82 5.48 -16.29
N LEU A 140 18.52 6.01 -15.09
CA LEU A 140 17.24 5.81 -14.42
C LEU A 140 16.11 6.66 -15.01
N ASN A 141 16.44 7.70 -15.79
CA ASN A 141 15.45 8.55 -16.44
C ASN A 141 15.24 8.11 -17.90
N PRO A 142 14.05 7.61 -18.27
CA PRO A 142 13.80 7.09 -19.62
C PRO A 142 13.92 8.17 -20.70
N ILE A 143 13.59 9.43 -20.39
CA ILE A 143 13.71 10.56 -21.33
C ILE A 143 15.19 10.86 -21.59
N ARG A 144 16.01 10.97 -20.53
CA ARG A 144 17.45 11.22 -20.68
C ARG A 144 18.16 10.11 -21.45
N ARG A 145 17.79 8.86 -21.16
CA ARG A 145 18.31 7.70 -21.89
C ARG A 145 17.98 7.77 -23.37
N GLU A 146 16.75 8.15 -23.71
CA GLU A 146 16.32 8.27 -25.10
C GLU A 146 16.99 9.44 -25.82
N VAL A 147 17.14 10.59 -25.15
CA VAL A 147 17.94 11.73 -25.65
C VAL A 147 19.36 11.26 -25.98
N ALA A 148 20.01 10.53 -25.08
CA ALA A 148 21.38 10.05 -25.27
C ALA A 148 21.48 9.02 -26.41
N ARG A 149 20.53 8.07 -26.50
CA ARG A 149 20.46 7.07 -27.57
C ARG A 149 20.35 7.72 -28.95
N ILE A 150 19.38 8.61 -29.13
CA ILE A 150 19.17 9.31 -30.42
C ILE A 150 20.34 10.26 -30.73
N SER A 151 20.92 10.90 -29.72
CA SER A 151 22.09 11.76 -29.92
C SER A 151 23.29 10.96 -30.40
N LEU A 152 23.53 9.76 -29.84
CA LEU A 152 24.58 8.85 -30.29
C LEU A 152 24.33 8.39 -31.74
N GLU A 153 23.12 7.98 -32.09
CA GLU A 153 22.76 7.59 -33.47
C GLU A 153 23.04 8.73 -34.47
N LYS A 154 22.60 9.96 -34.16
CA LYS A 154 22.86 11.13 -35.00
C LYS A 154 24.35 11.48 -35.12
N LEU A 155 25.11 11.34 -34.03
CA LEU A 155 26.57 11.57 -34.02
C LEU A 155 27.32 10.52 -34.86
N ILE A 156 26.85 9.28 -34.85
CA ILE A 156 27.40 8.18 -35.66
C ILE A 156 27.15 8.44 -37.14
N ASP A 157 25.92 8.82 -37.50
CA ASP A 157 25.53 9.15 -38.88
C ASP A 157 26.31 10.35 -39.44
N ASP A 158 26.55 11.37 -38.62
CA ASP A 158 27.34 12.55 -38.98
C ASP A 158 28.85 12.25 -39.03
N GLY A 159 29.32 11.25 -38.27
CA GLY A 159 30.72 10.82 -38.20
C GLY A 159 31.68 11.83 -37.53
N ARG A 160 31.16 12.96 -37.04
CA ARG A 160 31.89 14.05 -36.37
C ARG A 160 31.58 14.07 -34.88
N ILE A 161 32.52 13.60 -34.07
CA ILE A 161 32.35 13.49 -32.62
C ILE A 161 33.37 14.36 -31.91
N HIS A 162 32.92 15.55 -31.48
CA HIS A 162 33.68 16.48 -30.65
C HIS A 162 32.73 17.30 -29.75
N PRO A 163 33.20 17.89 -28.63
CA PRO A 163 32.32 18.47 -27.61
C PRO A 163 31.29 19.48 -28.13
N THR A 164 31.70 20.40 -29.00
CA THR A 164 30.79 21.41 -29.58
C THR A 164 29.65 20.76 -30.38
N ARG A 165 29.93 19.69 -31.13
CA ARG A 165 28.93 19.01 -31.94
C ARG A 165 28.00 18.15 -31.09
N ILE A 166 28.56 17.51 -30.05
CA ILE A 166 27.79 16.77 -29.05
C ILE A 166 26.77 17.71 -28.40
N GLU A 167 27.21 18.90 -27.97
CA GLU A 167 26.32 19.89 -27.36
C GLU A 167 25.19 20.34 -28.28
N GLU A 168 25.50 20.62 -29.56
CA GLU A 168 24.51 20.99 -30.58
C GLU A 168 23.46 19.88 -30.79
N ILE A 169 23.91 18.65 -31.03
CA ILE A 169 23.02 17.51 -31.31
C ILE A 169 22.14 17.18 -30.10
N VAL A 170 22.71 17.17 -28.89
CA VAL A 170 21.93 16.90 -27.67
C VAL A 170 20.83 17.93 -27.50
N ALA A 171 21.14 19.22 -27.66
CA ALA A 171 20.15 20.30 -27.52
C ALA A 171 19.02 20.21 -28.56
N ASP A 172 19.34 19.80 -29.79
CA ASP A 172 18.33 19.60 -30.84
C ASP A 172 17.45 18.38 -30.58
N VAL A 173 18.03 17.28 -30.08
CA VAL A 173 17.29 16.07 -29.71
C VAL A 173 16.37 16.32 -28.52
N GLU A 174 16.82 17.04 -27.49
CA GLU A 174 15.99 17.43 -26.35
C GLU A 174 14.74 18.19 -26.79
N LYS A 175 14.90 19.20 -27.66
CA LYS A 175 13.77 19.95 -28.22
C LYS A 175 12.84 19.09 -29.07
N GLN A 176 13.39 18.12 -29.81
CA GLN A 176 12.58 17.21 -30.62
C GLN A 176 11.70 16.34 -29.73
N ILE A 177 12.28 15.72 -28.70
CA ILE A 177 11.56 14.86 -27.75
C ILE A 177 10.51 15.66 -26.98
N GLU A 178 10.82 16.87 -26.52
CA GLU A 178 9.86 17.74 -25.83
C GLU A 178 8.63 18.04 -26.69
N ARG A 179 8.82 18.34 -27.98
CA ARG A 179 7.72 18.54 -28.94
C ARG A 179 6.90 17.29 -29.19
N GLU A 180 7.53 16.11 -29.23
CA GLU A 180 6.83 14.84 -29.42
C GLU A 180 5.98 14.47 -28.20
N ILE A 181 6.49 14.73 -26.99
CA ILE A 181 5.74 14.57 -25.74
C ILE A 181 4.51 15.48 -25.74
N GLN A 182 4.67 16.76 -26.11
CA GLN A 182 3.56 17.73 -26.13
C GLN A 182 2.48 17.40 -27.17
N LYS A 183 2.81 16.68 -28.25
CA LYS A 183 1.85 16.25 -29.27
C LYS A 183 1.11 14.96 -28.90
N SER A 184 1.72 14.13 -28.06
CA SER A 184 1.22 12.79 -27.73
C SER A 184 0.50 12.73 -26.36
N GLY A 185 0.69 13.74 -25.52
CA GLY A 185 -0.05 13.96 -24.26
C GLY A 185 -1.28 14.84 -24.47
#